data_AF-A0A3B8XBL7-F1
#
_entry.id   AF-A0A3B8XBL7-F1
#
_cell.length_a   1.000
_cell.length_b   1.000
_cell.length_c   1.000
_cell.angle_alpha   90.00
_cell.angle_beta   90.00
_cell.angle_gamma   90.00
#
_symmetry.space_group_name_H-M   'P 1'
#
loop_
_entity.id
_entity.type
_entity.pdbx_description
1 polymer ?
#
loop_
_entity_poly.entity_id
_entity_poly.type
_entity_poly.pdbx_seq_one_letter_code
_entity_poly.pdbx_strand_id
1 'polypeptide(L)'
;MEAIPAKLRIFVPGNHDRIFYQEPTRARNLVPGGVMYLENGGIELDGIKFYSVPARPYLKALPDIPKDIDFLITHGPAWGYLDRGMGDKYLFLAMGTARPKFHIFSHIHEEGLKREAMLGSTTYLNVAYFEHLRSIR
;
A
#
# COMPACT_ATOMS: atom_id res chain seq x y z
N MET A 1 -19.16 14.94 1.12
CA MET A 1 -18.49 13.96 0.24
C MET A 1 -19.52 12.92 -0.11
N GLU A 2 -20.00 12.91 -1.34
CA GLU A 2 -20.87 11.83 -1.83
C GLU A 2 -20.13 10.49 -1.70
N ALA A 3 -20.86 9.44 -1.33
CA ALA A 3 -20.27 8.13 -1.14
C ALA A 3 -19.77 7.60 -2.50
N ILE A 4 -18.46 7.43 -2.64
CA ILE A 4 -17.88 6.70 -3.77
C ILE A 4 -18.41 5.26 -3.66
N PRO A 5 -19.12 4.73 -4.67
CA PRO A 5 -19.69 3.39 -4.60
C PRO A 5 -18.56 2.35 -4.64
N ALA A 6 -18.15 1.89 -3.47
CA ALA A 6 -17.18 0.80 -3.32
C ALA A 6 -17.64 -0.13 -2.20
N LYS A 7 -17.70 -1.44 -2.48
CA LYS A 7 -18.04 -2.47 -1.48
C LYS A 7 -17.00 -2.55 -0.36
N LEU A 8 -15.74 -2.26 -0.68
CA LEU A 8 -14.62 -2.26 0.24
C LEU A 8 -13.79 -0.99 0.07
N ARG A 9 -13.50 -0.32 1.17
CA ARG A 9 -12.63 0.86 1.22
C ARG A 9 -11.54 0.57 2.24
N ILE A 10 -10.29 0.47 1.79
CA ILE A 10 -9.15 0.19 2.67
C ILE A 10 -8.37 1.48 2.88
N PHE A 11 -8.00 1.74 4.12
CA PHE A 11 -7.04 2.76 4.50
C PHE A 11 -5.76 2.11 5.03
N VAL A 12 -4.66 2.35 4.33
CA VAL A 12 -3.30 2.06 4.77
C VAL A 12 -2.60 3.39 5.02
N PRO A 13 -2.29 3.75 6.27
CA PRO A 13 -1.59 4.99 6.59
C PRO A 13 -0.16 5.03 6.01
N GLY A 14 0.27 6.24 5.67
CA GLY A 14 1.61 6.59 5.19
C GLY A 14 2.46 7.36 6.19
N ASN A 15 3.52 8.00 5.70
CA ASN A 15 4.46 8.77 6.53
C ASN A 15 3.83 10.05 7.12
N HIS A 16 2.81 10.62 6.49
CA HIS A 16 2.11 11.81 6.99
C HIS A 16 1.05 11.48 8.07
N ASP A 17 0.66 10.22 8.21
CA ASP A 17 -0.32 9.75 9.18
C ASP A 17 0.31 9.49 10.57
N ARG A 18 1.08 10.47 11.07
CA ARG A 18 1.94 10.34 12.27
C ARG A 18 1.19 9.84 13.51
N ILE A 19 -0.09 10.17 13.64
CA ILE A 19 -0.93 9.75 14.77
C ILE A 19 -1.07 8.23 14.87
N PHE A 20 -1.00 7.49 13.75
CA PHE A 20 -1.04 6.03 13.77
C PHE A 20 0.19 5.40 14.43
N TYR A 21 1.29 6.15 14.57
CA TYR A 21 2.47 5.73 15.32
C TYR A 21 2.46 6.29 16.75
N GLN A 22 2.05 7.54 16.91
CA GLN A 22 2.13 8.25 18.19
C GLN A 22 1.01 7.87 19.16
N GLU A 23 -0.21 7.66 18.66
CA GLU A 23 -1.41 7.34 19.45
C GLU A 23 -2.29 6.29 18.72
N PRO A 24 -1.82 5.03 18.54
CA PRO A 24 -2.50 4.06 17.66
C PRO A 24 -3.97 3.78 18.01
N THR A 25 -4.29 3.69 19.30
CA THR A 25 -5.67 3.46 19.76
C THR A 25 -6.58 4.63 19.37
N ARG A 26 -6.10 5.87 19.53
CA ARG A 26 -6.85 7.06 19.12
C ARG A 26 -6.97 7.14 17.61
N ALA A 27 -5.89 6.86 16.88
CA ALA A 27 -5.86 6.89 15.42
C ALA A 27 -6.91 5.95 14.81
N ARG A 28 -7.04 4.72 15.34
CA ARG A 28 -8.06 3.76 14.90
C ARG A 28 -9.48 4.30 15.06
N ASN A 29 -9.75 5.02 16.14
CA ASN A 29 -11.06 5.64 16.39
C ASN A 29 -11.37 6.83 15.45
N LEU A 30 -10.37 7.37 14.76
CA LEU A 30 -10.55 8.44 13.76
C LEU A 30 -10.85 7.90 12.35
N VAL A 31 -10.68 6.60 12.12
CA VAL A 31 -11.00 5.99 10.83
C VAL A 31 -12.51 6.05 10.63
N PRO A 32 -13.01 6.69 9.56
CA PRO A 32 -14.44 6.84 9.34
C PRO A 32 -15.16 5.50 9.20
N GLY A 33 -16.42 5.45 9.64
CA GLY A 33 -17.28 4.30 9.38
C GLY A 33 -17.35 3.96 7.89
N GLY A 34 -17.33 2.66 7.58
CA GLY A 34 -17.29 2.16 6.19
C GLY A 34 -15.89 2.19 5.53
N VAL A 35 -14.84 2.54 6.28
CA VAL A 35 -13.44 2.41 5.86
C VAL A 35 -12.75 1.39 6.76
N MET A 36 -12.15 0.37 6.14
CA MET A 36 -11.35 -0.62 6.82
C MET A 36 -9.93 -0.11 7.00
N TYR A 37 -9.50 -0.01 8.26
CA TYR A 37 -8.10 0.15 8.58
C TYR A 37 -7.35 -1.16 8.36
N LEU A 38 -6.26 -1.14 7.59
CA LEU A 38 -5.40 -2.30 7.38
C LEU A 38 -3.94 -1.96 7.69
N GLU A 39 -3.36 -2.65 8.66
CA GLU A 39 -1.95 -2.51 9.05
C GLU A 39 -1.43 -3.87 9.52
N ASN A 40 -0.30 -4.30 8.96
CA ASN A 40 0.41 -5.52 9.35
C ASN A 40 -0.50 -6.75 9.48
N GLY A 41 -1.29 -7.00 8.44
CA GLY A 41 -2.33 -8.01 8.42
C GLY A 41 -3.10 -8.02 7.11
N GLY A 42 -4.10 -8.89 7.01
CA GLY A 42 -4.89 -9.07 5.80
C GLY A 42 -6.38 -9.21 6.04
N ILE A 43 -7.13 -9.04 4.96
CA ILE A 43 -8.56 -9.32 4.85
C ILE A 43 -8.83 -10.07 3.55
N GLU A 44 -9.85 -10.92 3.59
CA GLU A 44 -10.47 -11.49 2.39
C GLU A 44 -11.90 -10.95 2.22
N LEU A 45 -12.24 -10.55 1.00
CA LEU A 45 -13.61 -10.21 0.60
C LEU A 45 -13.92 -10.87 -0.73
N ASP A 46 -15.01 -11.65 -0.78
CA ASP A 46 -15.45 -12.39 -1.98
C ASP A 46 -14.33 -13.24 -2.63
N GLY A 47 -13.46 -13.85 -1.81
CA GLY A 47 -12.33 -14.65 -2.29
C GLY A 47 -11.10 -13.84 -2.73
N ILE A 48 -11.13 -12.51 -2.62
CA ILE A 48 -10.00 -11.62 -2.95
C ILE A 48 -9.23 -11.26 -1.68
N LYS A 49 -7.93 -11.55 -1.67
CA LYS A 49 -7.06 -11.40 -0.50
C LYS A 49 -6.22 -10.13 -0.58
N PHE A 50 -6.40 -9.26 0.41
CA PHE A 50 -5.65 -8.03 0.61
C PHE A 50 -4.75 -8.18 1.83
N TYR A 51 -3.51 -7.69 1.74
CA TYR A 51 -2.56 -7.71 2.84
C TYR A 51 -1.79 -6.39 2.90
N SER A 52 -1.34 -6.00 4.09
CA SER A 52 -0.51 -4.82 4.30
C SER A 52 0.60 -5.09 5.30
N VAL A 53 1.74 -4.42 5.11
CA VAL A 53 2.88 -4.38 6.03
C VAL A 53 3.22 -2.92 6.32
N PRO A 54 3.87 -2.59 7.45
CA PRO A 54 4.06 -1.20 7.89
C PRO A 54 5.20 -0.46 7.15
N ALA A 55 5.26 -0.58 5.82
CA ALA A 55 6.23 0.12 4.98
C ALA A 55 5.81 1.60 4.79
N ARG A 56 6.22 2.46 5.73
CA ARG A 56 5.85 3.90 5.80
C ARG A 56 7.06 4.86 5.84
N PRO A 57 7.76 5.05 4.71
CA PRO A 57 7.73 4.22 3.49
C PRO A 57 8.63 2.98 3.62
N TYR A 58 9.45 2.90 4.66
CA TYR A 58 10.47 1.86 4.85
C TYR A 58 10.11 0.89 5.98
N LEU A 59 10.66 -0.31 5.89
CA LEU A 59 10.58 -1.34 6.91
C LEU A 59 11.86 -1.36 7.75
N LYS A 60 11.72 -1.70 9.02
CA LYS A 60 12.87 -1.85 9.94
C LYS A 60 13.50 -3.24 9.89
N ALA A 61 12.76 -4.23 9.38
CA ALA A 61 13.17 -5.62 9.27
C ALA A 61 12.39 -6.30 8.15
N LEU A 62 12.81 -7.51 7.78
CA LEU A 62 12.08 -8.35 6.83
C LEU A 62 10.68 -8.67 7.39
N PRO A 63 9.60 -8.33 6.68
CA PRO A 63 8.25 -8.60 7.13
C PRO A 63 7.87 -10.06 6.81
N ASP A 64 6.93 -10.60 7.59
CA ASP A 64 6.24 -11.84 7.22
C ASP A 64 5.00 -11.51 6.38
N ILE A 65 5.03 -11.97 5.13
CA ILE A 65 3.94 -11.77 4.16
C ILE A 65 3.44 -13.16 3.75
N PRO A 66 2.16 -13.48 3.97
CA PRO A 66 1.58 -14.74 3.54
C PRO A 66 1.72 -14.94 2.03
N LYS A 67 1.84 -16.19 1.61
CA LYS A 67 1.69 -16.58 0.21
C LYS A 67 0.22 -16.44 -0.21
N ASP A 68 0.00 -16.52 -1.52
CA ASP A 68 -1.34 -16.56 -2.13
C ASP A 68 -2.20 -15.32 -1.82
N ILE A 69 -1.57 -14.15 -1.73
CA ILE A 69 -2.24 -12.87 -1.63
C ILE A 69 -2.46 -12.27 -3.02
N ASP A 70 -3.62 -11.65 -3.25
CA ASP A 70 -3.91 -10.99 -4.52
C ASP A 70 -3.31 -9.57 -4.54
N PHE A 71 -3.50 -8.83 -3.44
CA PHE A 71 -3.09 -7.44 -3.32
C PHE A 71 -2.24 -7.22 -2.08
N LEU A 72 -0.98 -6.82 -2.27
CA LEU A 72 -0.18 -6.20 -1.21
C LEU A 72 -0.37 -4.69 -1.30
N ILE A 73 -0.76 -4.05 -0.19
CA ILE A 73 -1.01 -2.61 -0.11
C ILE A 73 -0.05 -1.99 0.90
N THR A 74 0.81 -1.08 0.47
CA THR A 74 1.73 -0.36 1.34
C THR A 74 1.72 1.13 1.02
N HIS A 75 2.30 1.96 1.90
CA HIS A 75 2.53 3.35 1.53
C HIS A 75 3.76 3.48 0.64
N GLY A 76 4.90 2.93 1.08
CA GLY A 76 6.15 2.97 0.33
C GLY A 76 6.27 1.90 -0.75
N PRO A 77 7.05 2.16 -1.81
CA PRO A 77 7.35 1.20 -2.87
C PRO A 77 8.34 0.12 -2.42
N ALA A 78 8.32 -1.03 -3.12
CA ALA A 78 9.40 -1.99 -3.08
C ALA A 78 10.56 -1.49 -3.95
N TRP A 79 11.79 -1.89 -3.63
CA TRP A 79 12.95 -1.52 -4.44
C TRP A 79 12.83 -1.98 -5.90
N GLY A 80 13.13 -1.06 -6.83
CA GLY A 80 13.34 -1.35 -8.25
C GLY A 80 12.14 -1.17 -9.18
N TYR A 81 10.95 -0.84 -8.66
CA TYR A 81 9.74 -0.65 -9.48
C TYR A 81 9.02 0.65 -9.11
N LEU A 82 8.93 1.59 -10.07
CA LEU A 82 8.31 2.91 -9.90
C LEU A 82 8.76 3.66 -8.62
N ASP A 83 10.00 3.42 -8.19
CA ASP A 83 10.50 3.80 -6.87
C ASP A 83 11.52 4.94 -6.90
N ARG A 84 12.05 5.27 -8.09
CA ARG A 84 13.16 6.21 -8.31
C ARG A 84 14.37 5.96 -7.39
N GLY A 85 14.66 4.69 -7.09
CA GLY A 85 15.74 4.31 -6.17
C GLY A 85 15.47 4.63 -4.70
N MET A 86 14.22 4.89 -4.33
CA MET A 86 13.76 5.14 -2.97
C MET A 86 12.90 3.99 -2.42
N GLY A 87 12.89 2.81 -3.06
CA GLY A 87 12.12 1.67 -2.58
C GLY A 87 12.77 0.90 -1.44
N ASP A 88 11.96 0.13 -0.72
CA ASP A 88 12.42 -0.67 0.39
C ASP A 88 12.93 -2.04 -0.08
N LYS A 89 14.18 -2.38 0.32
CA LYS A 89 14.82 -3.65 -0.05
C LYS A 89 14.27 -4.85 0.71
N TYR A 90 13.85 -4.68 1.96
CA TYR A 90 13.21 -5.76 2.71
C TYR A 90 11.85 -6.11 2.11
N LEU A 91 11.09 -5.10 1.69
CA LEU A 91 9.82 -5.30 1.00
C LEU A 91 10.02 -6.06 -0.31
N PHE A 92 11.01 -5.68 -1.12
CA PHE A 92 11.36 -6.40 -2.35
C PHE A 92 11.71 -7.88 -2.07
N LEU A 93 12.55 -8.14 -1.07
CA LEU A 93 12.94 -9.51 -0.68
C LEU A 93 11.73 -10.34 -0.22
N ALA A 94 10.86 -9.79 0.62
CA ALA A 94 9.67 -10.49 1.09
C ALA A 94 8.70 -10.78 -0.06
N MET A 95 8.52 -9.84 -0.98
CA MET A 95 7.69 -10.03 -2.18
C MET A 95 8.23 -11.10 -3.12
N GLY A 96 9.55 -11.29 -3.20
CA GLY A 96 10.15 -12.39 -3.95
C GLY A 96 9.67 -13.78 -3.50
N THR A 97 9.27 -13.91 -2.22
CA THR A 97 8.72 -15.15 -1.66
C THR A 97 7.19 -15.18 -1.71
N ALA A 98 6.53 -14.10 -1.29
CA ALA A 98 5.08 -14.02 -1.18
C ALA A 98 4.37 -13.95 -2.55
N ARG A 99 5.02 -13.32 -3.54
CA ARG A 99 4.55 -13.15 -4.92
C ARG A 99 3.08 -12.69 -5.02
N PRO A 100 2.72 -11.51 -4.45
CA PRO A 100 1.40 -10.94 -4.66
C PRO A 100 1.12 -10.74 -6.15
N LYS A 101 -0.13 -10.90 -6.59
CA LYS A 101 -0.49 -10.57 -7.98
C LYS A 101 -0.29 -9.08 -8.25
N PHE A 102 -0.65 -8.24 -7.27
CA PHE A 102 -0.54 -6.80 -7.34
C PHE A 102 0.14 -6.22 -6.10
N HIS A 103 1.06 -5.27 -6.31
CA HIS A 103 1.58 -4.41 -5.27
C HIS A 103 1.11 -2.98 -5.53
N ILE A 104 0.21 -2.50 -4.68
CA ILE A 104 -0.35 -1.15 -4.73
C ILE A 104 0.36 -0.30 -3.68
N PHE A 105 0.93 0.81 -4.11
CA PHE A 105 1.65 1.74 -3.24
C PHE A 105 1.53 3.18 -3.73
N SER A 106 2.17 4.11 -3.01
CA SER A 106 2.18 5.52 -3.33
C SER A 106 3.57 6.12 -3.08
N HIS A 107 3.64 7.25 -2.39
CA HIS A 107 4.86 7.92 -1.91
C HIS A 107 5.72 8.60 -2.98
N ILE A 108 5.97 7.95 -4.13
CA ILE A 108 6.81 8.53 -5.20
C ILE A 108 5.92 9.25 -6.19
N HIS A 109 5.68 10.55 -5.95
CA HIS A 109 4.66 11.31 -6.68
C HIS A 109 4.96 11.47 -8.17
N GLU A 110 6.24 11.51 -8.56
CA GLU A 110 6.67 11.62 -9.95
C GLU A 110 6.46 10.33 -10.77
N GLU A 111 6.29 9.22 -10.08
CA GLU A 111 5.89 7.92 -10.65
C GLU A 111 4.41 7.63 -10.41
N GLY A 112 3.64 8.61 -9.91
CA GLY A 112 2.22 8.48 -9.66
C GLY A 112 1.42 8.15 -10.92
N LEU A 113 0.36 7.36 -10.73
CA LEU A 113 -0.55 6.87 -11.78
C LEU A 113 0.09 5.97 -12.84
N LYS A 114 1.28 5.44 -12.56
CA LYS A 114 1.96 4.49 -13.44
C LYS A 114 1.78 3.05 -12.98
N ARG A 115 1.97 2.14 -13.92
CA ARG A 115 1.98 0.70 -13.71
C ARG A 115 3.21 0.07 -14.37
N GLU A 116 3.77 -0.93 -13.73
CA GLU A 116 4.87 -1.73 -14.26
C GLU A 116 4.65 -3.20 -13.88
N ALA A 117 4.94 -4.13 -14.79
CA ALA A 117 4.73 -5.56 -14.54
C ALA A 117 6.07 -6.29 -14.60
N MET A 118 6.38 -7.05 -13.55
CA MET A 118 7.47 -8.01 -13.60
C MET A 118 7.00 -9.23 -14.41
N LEU A 119 7.77 -9.62 -15.43
CA LEU A 119 7.40 -10.71 -16.34
C LEU A 119 7.10 -12.00 -15.55
N GLY A 120 5.87 -12.51 -15.70
CA GLY A 120 5.41 -13.73 -15.02
C GLY A 120 5.22 -13.60 -13.51
N SER A 121 5.16 -12.39 -12.95
CA SER A 121 5.12 -12.14 -11.51
C SER A 121 4.21 -10.93 -11.18
N THR A 122 4.49 -10.26 -10.06
CA THR A 122 3.76 -9.11 -9.53
C THR A 122 3.63 -7.94 -10.52
N THR A 123 2.45 -7.33 -10.55
CA THR A 123 2.21 -6.02 -11.16
C THR A 123 2.26 -4.93 -10.10
N TYR A 124 3.08 -3.91 -10.32
CA TYR A 124 3.32 -2.76 -9.45
C TYR A 124 2.48 -1.57 -9.91
N LEU A 125 1.75 -0.96 -8.97
CA LEU A 125 0.88 0.19 -9.23
C LEU A 125 1.19 1.29 -8.23
N ASN A 126 1.79 2.38 -8.70
CA ASN A 126 1.94 3.58 -7.92
C ASN A 126 0.70 4.46 -8.12
N VAL A 127 -0.17 4.52 -7.11
CA VAL A 127 -1.44 5.27 -7.16
C VAL A 127 -1.34 6.66 -6.54
N ALA A 128 -0.13 7.22 -6.40
CA ALA A 128 0.04 8.60 -5.97
C ALA A 128 -0.69 9.57 -6.90
N TYR A 129 -1.60 10.37 -6.34
CA TYR A 129 -2.47 11.29 -7.09
C TYR A 129 -2.01 12.76 -6.98
N PHE A 130 -0.98 13.04 -6.17
CA PHE A 130 -0.59 14.40 -5.78
C PHE A 130 -0.29 15.32 -6.97
N GLU A 131 0.55 14.89 -7.92
CA GLU A 131 0.87 15.72 -9.10
C GLU A 131 -0.35 15.94 -10.00
N HIS A 132 -1.21 14.93 -10.16
CA HIS A 132 -2.45 15.08 -10.91
C HIS A 132 -3.40 16.11 -10.26
N LEU A 133 -3.52 16.09 -8.93
CA LEU A 133 -4.33 17.08 -8.20
C LEU A 133 -3.74 18.49 -8.29
N ARG A 134 -2.42 18.63 -8.45
CA ARG A 134 -1.77 19.92 -8.64
C ARG A 134 -1.99 20.48 -10.04
N SER A 135 -2.12 19.64 -11.06
CA SER A 135 -2.29 20.09 -12.45
C SER A 135 -3.70 20.54 -12.82
N ILE A 136 -4.71 20.21 -11.99
CA ILE A 136 -6.12 20.55 -12.24
C ILE A 136 -6.64 21.71 -11.36
N ARG A 137 -5.73 22.42 -10.67
CA ARG A 137 -6.00 23.65 -9.92
C ARG A 137 -5.59 24.85 -10.74
#